data_AF-A0A954U627-F1
#
_entry.id   AF-A0A954U627-F1
#
_cell.length_a   1.000
_cell.length_b   1.000
_cell.length_c   1.000
_cell.angle_alpha   90.00
_cell.angle_beta   90.00
_cell.angle_gamma   90.00
#
_symmetry.space_group_name_H-M   'P 1'
#
loop_
_entity.id
_entity.type
_entity.pdbx_description
1 polymer ?
#
loop_
_entity_poly.entity_id
_entity_poly.type
_entity_poly.pdbx_seq_one_letter_code
_entity_poly.pdbx_strand_id
1 'polypeptide(L)'
;SLCLFRRIFSEQQTPNEGISLDEIGMRPQAYSRGGTLSEFEQHLWSDFWEFANDPAKATEMGIRAANGEAVSIQVREGNAYSISLRASGGLSIKPLEPKE
;
A
#
# COMPACT_ATOMS: atom_id res chain seq x y z
N SER A 1 5.63 24.15 -0.56
CA SER A 1 5.21 22.94 -1.29
C SER A 1 3.71 22.95 -1.47
N LEU A 2 3.21 22.61 -2.66
CA LEU A 2 1.78 22.45 -2.94
C LEU A 2 1.50 20.96 -3.18
N CYS A 3 0.58 20.36 -2.44
CA CYS A 3 0.11 19.00 -2.67
C CYS A 3 -1.31 19.08 -3.26
N LEU A 4 -1.51 18.41 -4.39
CA LEU A 4 -2.78 18.34 -5.10
C LEU A 4 -3.18 16.87 -5.18
N PHE A 5 -4.42 16.55 -4.79
CA PHE A 5 -5.01 15.25 -5.08
C PHE A 5 -5.41 15.23 -6.54
N ARG A 6 -4.45 14.96 -7.41
CA ARG A 6 -4.69 14.79 -8.84
C ARG A 6 -5.08 13.34 -9.08
N ARG A 7 -6.18 13.12 -9.78
CA ARG A 7 -6.53 11.79 -10.30
C ARG A 7 -5.40 11.32 -11.21
N ILE A 8 -4.71 10.23 -10.87
CA ILE A 8 -3.76 9.53 -11.74
C ILE A 8 -4.52 8.39 -12.44
N PHE A 9 -5.57 8.76 -13.17
CA PHE A 9 -6.32 7.85 -14.01
C PHE A 9 -6.44 8.47 -15.39
N SER A 10 -6.65 7.64 -16.40
CA SER A 10 -6.94 8.10 -17.75
C SER A 10 -8.08 9.13 -17.72
N GLU A 11 -8.02 10.16 -18.56
CA GLU A 11 -9.12 11.12 -18.77
C GLU A 11 -10.37 10.45 -19.35
N GLN A 12 -10.24 9.20 -19.82
CA GLN A 12 -11.29 8.44 -20.49
C GLN A 12 -11.82 7.27 -19.66
N GLN A 13 -11.23 6.98 -18.49
CA GLN A 13 -11.57 5.82 -17.68
C GLN A 13 -11.74 6.21 -16.22
N THR A 14 -12.87 5.87 -15.61
CA THR A 14 -13.06 6.11 -14.18
C THR A 14 -12.18 5.17 -13.35
N PRO A 15 -11.81 5.54 -12.11
CA PRO A 15 -10.96 4.68 -11.26
C PRO A 15 -11.51 3.26 -11.09
N ASN A 16 -12.83 3.12 -10.94
CA ASN A 16 -13.49 1.83 -10.74
C ASN A 16 -13.50 0.95 -12.00
N GLU A 17 -13.32 1.55 -13.17
CA GLU A 17 -13.23 0.85 -14.45
C GLU A 17 -11.77 0.56 -14.84
N GLY A 18 -10.80 1.00 -14.02
CA GLY A 18 -9.38 0.82 -14.25
C GLY A 18 -9.00 -0.65 -14.47
N ILE A 19 -8.03 -0.89 -15.35
CA ILE A 19 -7.48 -2.23 -15.58
C ILE A 19 -6.41 -2.49 -14.53
N SER A 20 -6.49 -3.62 -13.82
CA SER A 20 -5.43 -4.03 -12.90
C SER A 20 -4.17 -4.35 -13.70
N LEU A 21 -3.04 -3.77 -13.32
CA LEU A 21 -1.75 -4.07 -13.95
C LEU A 21 -1.23 -5.46 -13.56
N ASP A 22 -1.52 -5.87 -12.32
CA ASP A 22 -1.16 -7.16 -11.74
C ASP A 22 -2.36 -7.77 -11.02
N GLU A 23 -2.36 -9.07 -10.80
CA GLU A 23 -3.36 -9.73 -9.94
C GLU A 23 -3.14 -9.35 -8.46
N ILE A 24 -4.22 -8.98 -7.78
CA ILE A 24 -4.16 -8.61 -6.36
C ILE A 24 -3.77 -9.85 -5.54
N GLY A 25 -2.84 -9.67 -4.61
CA GLY A 25 -2.35 -10.75 -3.75
C GLY A 25 -1.30 -11.65 -4.40
N MET A 26 -0.97 -11.42 -5.68
CA MET A 26 0.11 -12.13 -6.34
C MET A 26 1.44 -11.41 -6.15
N ARG A 27 2.51 -12.21 -6.13
CA ARG A 27 3.88 -11.68 -6.12
C ARG A 27 4.13 -10.87 -7.40
N PRO A 28 4.61 -9.62 -7.30
CA PRO A 28 5.02 -8.86 -8.47
C PRO A 28 6.10 -9.59 -9.28
N GLN A 29 6.00 -9.57 -10.61
CA GLN A 29 6.87 -10.34 -11.50
C GLN A 29 8.36 -9.99 -11.30
N ALA A 30 8.68 -8.74 -10.96
CA ALA A 30 10.04 -8.29 -10.67
C ALA A 30 10.71 -9.05 -9.51
N TYR A 31 9.93 -9.63 -8.59
CA TYR A 31 10.43 -10.46 -7.49
C TYR A 31 10.44 -11.96 -7.84
N SER A 32 10.15 -12.32 -9.09
CA SER A 32 10.17 -13.71 -9.54
C SER A 32 11.59 -14.26 -9.62
N ARG A 33 11.82 -15.40 -8.98
CA ARG A 33 13.11 -16.11 -8.98
C ARG A 33 13.09 -17.42 -9.79
N GLY A 34 12.05 -17.63 -10.59
CA GLY A 34 11.75 -18.93 -11.20
C GLY A 34 11.14 -19.90 -10.18
N GLY A 35 10.21 -20.75 -10.63
CA GLY A 35 9.50 -21.71 -9.77
C GLY A 35 8.14 -21.22 -9.23
N THR A 36 7.41 -22.15 -8.63
CA THR A 36 6.12 -21.90 -7.95
C THR A 36 6.33 -21.16 -6.63
N LEU A 37 5.43 -20.23 -6.29
CA LEU A 37 5.45 -19.60 -4.97
C LEU A 37 5.28 -20.66 -3.88
N SER A 38 6.10 -20.59 -2.85
CA SER A 38 5.87 -21.34 -1.61
C SER A 38 4.56 -20.90 -0.94
N GLU A 39 3.97 -21.76 -0.10
CA GLU A 39 2.77 -21.41 0.69
C GLU A 39 3.00 -20.17 1.55
N PHE A 40 4.21 -20.03 2.10
CA PHE A 40 4.64 -18.86 2.83
C PHE A 40 4.60 -17.59 1.98
N GLU A 41 5.16 -17.61 0.77
CA GLU A 41 5.12 -16.45 -0.13
C GLU A 41 3.70 -16.12 -0.54
N GLN A 42 2.86 -17.13 -0.81
CA GLN A 42 1.45 -16.90 -1.16
C GLN A 42 0.72 -16.15 -0.04
N HIS A 43 0.88 -16.60 1.21
CA HIS A 43 0.30 -15.92 2.37
C HIS A 43 0.87 -14.51 2.58
N LEU A 44 2.19 -14.35 2.42
CA LEU A 44 2.83 -13.05 2.55
C LEU A 44 2.29 -12.03 1.54
N TRP A 45 2.09 -12.45 0.28
CA TRP A 45 1.60 -11.56 -0.77
C TRP A 45 0.10 -11.34 -0.71
N SER A 46 -0.70 -12.34 -0.33
CA SER A 46 -2.15 -12.19 -0.16
C SER A 46 -2.49 -11.14 0.89
N ASP A 47 -1.72 -11.13 1.98
CA ASP A 47 -1.99 -10.31 3.16
C ASP A 47 -1.05 -9.08 3.22
N PHE A 48 -0.36 -8.78 2.13
CA PHE A 48 0.61 -7.69 2.03
C PHE A 48 0.10 -6.38 2.63
N TRP A 49 -1.13 -5.97 2.28
CA TRP A 49 -1.71 -4.72 2.77
C TRP A 49 -2.21 -4.78 4.21
N GLU A 50 -2.51 -5.97 4.74
CA GLU A 50 -2.76 -6.14 6.17
C GLU A 50 -1.48 -5.87 6.94
N PHE A 51 -0.37 -6.50 6.54
CA PHE A 51 0.93 -6.28 7.18
C PHE A 51 1.44 -4.84 7.00
N ALA A 52 1.20 -4.22 5.84
CA ALA A 52 1.62 -2.84 5.60
C ALA A 52 0.84 -1.82 6.43
N ASN A 53 -0.43 -2.10 6.75
CA ASN A 53 -1.29 -1.19 7.51
C ASN A 53 -1.32 -1.50 9.02
N ASP A 54 -0.96 -2.71 9.44
CA ASP A 54 -1.01 -3.16 10.83
C ASP A 54 0.38 -3.65 11.31
N PRO A 55 1.15 -2.77 12.00
CA PRO A 55 2.46 -3.11 12.53
C PRO A 55 2.45 -4.27 13.53
N ALA A 56 1.34 -4.52 14.24
CA ALA A 56 1.24 -5.62 15.20
C ALA A 56 1.19 -6.97 14.47
N LYS A 57 0.32 -7.08 13.45
CA LYS A 57 0.27 -8.28 12.58
C LYS A 57 1.60 -8.52 11.86
N ALA A 58 2.23 -7.45 11.39
CA ALA A 58 3.55 -7.56 10.75
C ALA A 58 4.60 -8.13 11.72
N THR A 59 4.61 -7.66 12.96
CA THR A 59 5.55 -8.13 14.00
C THR A 59 5.30 -9.60 14.36
N GLU A 60 4.05 -10.02 14.46
CA GLU A 60 3.67 -11.42 14.74
C GLU A 60 4.16 -12.39 13.65
N MET A 61 4.05 -11.99 12.38
CA MET A 61 4.59 -12.73 11.24
C MET A 61 6.15 -12.73 11.21
N GLY A 62 6.79 -11.86 12.00
CA GLY A 62 8.24 -11.69 11.99
C GLY A 62 8.74 -10.78 10.86
N ILE A 63 7.87 -9.92 10.30
CA ILE A 63 8.27 -8.86 9.36
C ILE A 63 9.04 -7.80 10.13
N ARG A 64 10.33 -7.67 9.82
CA ARG A 64 11.22 -6.71 10.48
C ARG A 64 11.19 -5.32 9.86
N ALA A 65 10.80 -5.21 8.59
CA ALA A 65 10.75 -3.96 7.88
C ALA A 65 9.80 -4.03 6.68
N ALA A 66 8.99 -2.98 6.50
CA ALA A 66 8.24 -2.70 5.30
C ALA A 66 8.58 -1.26 4.90
N ASN A 67 9.30 -1.09 3.78
CA ASN A 67 9.78 0.20 3.31
C ASN A 67 9.28 0.44 1.88
N GLY A 68 8.93 1.69 1.60
CA GLY A 68 8.60 2.16 0.26
C GLY A 68 9.21 3.55 0.04
N GLU A 69 9.75 3.77 -1.16
CA GLU A 69 10.32 5.08 -1.52
C GLU A 69 9.23 6.09 -1.85
N ALA A 70 8.18 5.64 -2.55
CA ALA A 70 6.99 6.44 -2.80
C ALA A 70 6.02 6.37 -1.62
N VAL A 71 5.43 7.53 -1.29
CA VAL A 71 4.38 7.62 -0.28
C VAL A 71 3.19 6.79 -0.75
N SER A 72 2.91 5.72 -0.01
CA SER A 72 1.91 4.73 -0.36
C SER A 72 1.19 4.23 0.89
N ILE A 73 -0.11 4.01 0.76
CA ILE A 73 -0.96 3.41 1.77
C ILE A 73 -2.21 2.85 1.09
N GLN A 74 -2.70 1.69 1.52
CA GLN A 74 -4.04 1.25 1.15
C GLN A 74 -5.04 1.93 2.08
N VAL A 75 -5.74 2.93 1.55
CA VAL A 75 -6.83 3.58 2.26
C VAL A 75 -7.99 2.59 2.46
N ARG A 76 -8.61 2.64 3.63
CA ARG A 76 -9.76 1.83 4.03
C ARG A 76 -10.95 2.75 4.22
N GLU A 77 -12.10 2.32 3.73
CA GLU A 77 -13.34 3.05 3.90
C GLU A 77 -13.66 3.27 5.38
N GLY A 78 -14.18 4.44 5.73
CA GLY A 78 -14.51 4.81 7.11
C GLY A 78 -13.32 5.30 7.95
N ASN A 79 -12.08 5.12 7.49
CA ASN A 79 -10.90 5.58 8.22
C ASN A 79 -10.57 7.06 7.94
N ALA A 80 -10.06 7.75 8.95
CA ALA A 80 -9.49 9.08 8.81
C ALA A 80 -7.97 9.01 8.67
N TYR A 81 -7.39 9.93 7.90
CA TYR A 81 -5.96 9.94 7.58
C TYR A 81 -5.35 11.33 7.80
N SER A 82 -4.18 11.37 8.42
CA SER A 82 -3.36 12.58 8.55
C SER A 82 -2.37 12.66 7.39
N ILE A 83 -2.37 13.81 6.71
CA ILE A 83 -1.47 14.09 5.60
C ILE A 83 -0.56 15.24 6.00
N SER A 84 0.75 15.00 5.99
CA SER A 84 1.76 15.99 6.35
C SER A 84 2.69 16.25 5.17
N LEU A 85 2.77 17.52 4.77
CA LEU A 85 3.66 18.01 3.71
C LEU A 85 4.69 18.95 4.31
N ARG A 86 5.96 18.53 4.33
CA ARG A 86 7.07 19.34 4.81
C ARG A 86 7.44 20.43 3.80
N ALA A 87 8.00 21.52 4.30
CA ALA A 87 8.54 22.59 3.45
C ALA A 87 9.62 22.09 2.48
N SER A 88 10.37 21.05 2.85
CA SER A 88 11.34 20.37 1.99
C SER A 88 10.72 19.48 0.90
N GLY A 89 9.39 19.35 0.86
CA GLY A 89 8.67 18.54 -0.13
C GLY A 89 8.34 17.12 0.33
N GLY A 90 8.83 16.68 1.50
CA GLY A 90 8.49 15.36 2.04
C GLY A 90 7.00 15.24 2.36
N LEU A 91 6.33 14.26 1.75
CA LEU A 91 4.93 13.93 1.98
C LEU A 91 4.84 12.67 2.86
N SER A 92 3.86 12.61 3.74
CA SER A 92 3.52 11.38 4.48
C SER A 92 2.01 11.30 4.69
N ILE A 93 1.49 10.08 4.64
CA ILE A 93 0.09 9.77 4.91
C ILE A 93 0.09 8.70 5.99
N LYS A 94 -0.67 8.92 7.06
CA LYS A 94 -0.80 7.98 8.18
C LYS A 94 -2.26 7.83 8.57
N PRO A 95 -2.73 6.61 8.91
CA PRO A 95 -4.05 6.46 9.52
C PRO A 95 -4.08 7.23 10.85
N LEU A 96 -5.19 7.92 11.11
CA LEU A 96 -5.48 8.43 12.43
C LEU A 96 -6.08 7.29 13.25
N GLU A 97 -5.61 7.12 14.48
CA GLU A 97 -6.27 6.22 15.40
C GLU A 97 -7.73 6.69 15.59
N PRO A 98 -8.70 5.76 15.63
CA PRO A 98 -10.07 6.13 15.96
C PRO A 98 -10.06 6.88 17.29
N LYS A 99 -10.68 8.06 17.33
CA LYS A 99 -10.93 8.72 18.62
C LYS A 99 -11.93 7.85 19.38
N GLU A 100 -11.53 7.37 20.55
CA GLU A 100 -12.43 6.72 21.53
C GLU A 100 -13.67 7.58 21.83
#